data_AF-A0A928U639-F1
#
_entry.id   AF-A0A928U639-F1
#
_cell.length_a   1.000
_cell.length_b   1.000
_cell.length_c   1.000
_cell.angle_alpha   90.00
_cell.angle_beta   90.00
_cell.angle_gamma   90.00
#
_symmetry.space_group_name_H-M   'P 1'
#
loop_
_entity.id
_entity.type
_entity.pdbx_description
1 polymer ?
#
loop_
_entity_poly.entity_id
_entity_poly.type
_entity_poly.pdbx_seq_one_letter_code
_entity_poly.pdbx_strand_id
1 'polypeptide(L)'
;MYHYFNDPVFGFGHVRIQSWAPFNIFICLNGRHWLERQLQKQGIDYVKDGNCFVRIEDIAAAQVLLHEQLKTDWAKLLNGLRWAALPGIVADSSSVGTGVLLVCG
;
A
#
# COMPACT_ATOMS: atom_id res chain seq x y z
N MET A 1 -11.98 -3.06 -12.87
CA MET A 1 -12.39 -3.80 -11.66
C MET A 1 -11.58 -3.31 -10.48
N TYR A 2 -12.20 -3.19 -9.29
CA TYR A 2 -11.52 -2.87 -8.03
C TYR A 2 -11.54 -4.07 -7.10
N HIS A 3 -10.41 -4.38 -6.47
CA HIS A 3 -10.30 -5.40 -5.45
C HIS A 3 -9.67 -4.79 -4.20
N TYR A 4 -10.39 -4.81 -3.09
CA TYR A 4 -9.94 -4.25 -1.81
C TYR A 4 -9.31 -5.33 -0.95
N PHE A 5 -8.27 -4.97 -0.20
CA PHE A 5 -7.60 -5.87 0.72
C PHE A 5 -7.19 -5.12 2.00
N ASN A 6 -6.93 -5.88 3.07
CA ASN A 6 -6.36 -5.37 4.31
C ASN A 6 -5.11 -6.19 4.64
N ASP A 7 -3.94 -5.63 4.33
CA ASP A 7 -2.66 -6.30 4.49
C ASP A 7 -2.13 -6.14 5.92
N PRO A 8 -1.52 -7.19 6.52
CA PRO A 8 -0.98 -7.11 7.88
C PRO A 8 0.20 -6.11 8.02
N VAL A 9 0.88 -5.76 6.92
CA VAL A 9 1.99 -4.81 6.89
C VAL A 9 1.51 -3.43 6.46
N PHE A 10 0.78 -3.31 5.35
CA PHE A 10 0.40 -2.02 4.75
C PHE A 10 -0.96 -1.49 5.21
N GLY A 11 -1.79 -2.34 5.81
CA GLY A 11 -3.16 -2.00 6.14
C GLY A 11 -4.07 -1.98 4.91
N PHE A 12 -5.10 -1.15 4.95
CA PHE A 12 -6.12 -1.11 3.92
C PHE A 12 -5.60 -0.52 2.60
N GLY A 13 -5.87 -1.23 1.50
CA GLY A 13 -5.47 -0.84 0.15
C GLY A 13 -6.39 -1.45 -0.91
N HIS A 14 -6.13 -1.14 -2.18
CA HIS A 14 -6.86 -1.75 -3.27
C HIS A 14 -6.03 -1.92 -4.53
N VAL A 15 -6.43 -2.88 -5.35
CA VAL A 15 -5.93 -3.08 -6.71
C VAL A 15 -7.00 -2.66 -7.70
N ARG A 16 -6.62 -1.88 -8.71
CA ARG A 16 -7.46 -1.56 -9.86
C ARG A 16 -6.91 -2.26 -11.09
N ILE A 17 -7.73 -3.10 -11.71
CA ILE A 17 -7.44 -3.76 -12.97
C ILE A 17 -8.23 -3.05 -14.07
N GLN A 18 -7.56 -2.59 -15.14
CA GLN A 18 -8.27 -2.05 -16.29
C GLN A 18 -8.95 -3.16 -17.10
N SER A 19 -9.99 -2.81 -17.86
CA SER A 19 -10.79 -3.79 -18.61
C SER A 19 -10.37 -3.95 -20.08
N TRP A 20 -9.28 -3.31 -20.51
CA TRP A 20 -8.76 -3.39 -21.87
C TRP A 20 -7.29 -3.80 -21.90
N ALA A 21 -6.91 -4.52 -22.96
CA ALA A 21 -5.53 -4.96 -23.17
C ALA A 21 -4.61 -3.76 -23.54
N PRO A 22 -3.34 -3.77 -23.11
CA PRO A 22 -2.70 -4.74 -22.22
C PRO A 22 -3.12 -4.50 -20.76
N PHE A 23 -3.71 -5.47 -20.05
CA PHE A 23 -4.45 -5.27 -18.79
C PHE A 23 -3.60 -4.73 -17.63
N ASN A 24 -3.44 -3.40 -17.55
CA ASN A 24 -2.71 -2.74 -16.46
C ASN A 24 -3.33 -3.00 -15.09
N ILE A 25 -2.44 -3.29 -14.14
CA ILE A 25 -2.75 -3.49 -12.72
C ILE A 25 -2.14 -2.33 -11.95
N PHE A 26 -3.00 -1.52 -11.33
CA PHE A 26 -2.61 -0.43 -10.45
C PHE A 26 -2.81 -0.87 -9.00
N ILE A 27 -1.73 -0.86 -8.21
CA ILE A 27 -1.78 -1.16 -6.78
C ILE A 27 -1.78 0.16 -6.02
N CYS A 28 -2.84 0.43 -5.27
CA CYS A 28 -3.01 1.64 -4.49
C CYS A 28 -2.89 1.33 -3.00
N LEU A 29 -1.81 1.82 -2.40
CA LEU A 29 -1.54 1.77 -0.96
C LEU A 29 -1.77 3.15 -0.35
N ASN A 30 -2.04 3.20 0.96
CA ASN A 30 -2.19 4.45 1.70
C ASN A 30 -1.12 4.52 2.81
N GLY A 31 -0.24 5.51 2.72
CA GLY A 31 0.87 5.70 3.65
C GLY A 31 0.43 5.86 5.11
N ARG A 32 -0.78 6.36 5.36
CA ARG A 32 -1.34 6.51 6.72
C ARG A 32 -1.83 5.21 7.31
N HIS A 33 -2.40 4.31 6.50
CA HIS A 33 -2.70 2.95 6.96
C HIS A 33 -1.42 2.15 7.19
N TRP A 34 -0.38 2.40 6.39
CA TRP A 34 0.92 1.80 6.66
C TRP A 34 1.56 2.35 7.94
N LEU A 35 1.50 3.67 8.15
CA LEU A 35 1.95 4.33 9.39
C LEU A 35 1.21 3.77 10.60
N GLU A 36 -0.10 3.58 10.51
CA GLU A 36 -0.92 2.98 11.56
C GLU A 36 -0.38 1.60 12.00
N ARG A 37 -0.02 0.74 11.04
CA ARG A 37 0.62 -0.56 11.31
C ARG A 37 2.01 -0.40 11.92
N GLN A 38 2.79 0.59 11.49
CA GLN A 38 4.11 0.85 12.05
C GLN A 38 4.04 1.35 13.49
N LEU A 39 3.11 2.26 13.82
CA LEU A 39 2.86 2.74 15.18
C LEU A 39 2.42 1.61 16.09
N GLN A 40 1.48 0.76 15.64
CA GLN A 40 1.06 -0.45 16.38
C GLN A 40 2.25 -1.38 16.68
N LYS A 41 3.15 -1.59 15.71
CA LYS A 41 4.34 -2.45 15.89
C LYS A 41 5.35 -1.85 16.87
N GLN A 42 5.46 -0.53 16.94
CA GLN A 42 6.35 0.17 17.88
C GLN A 42 5.70 0.41 19.25
N GLY A 43 4.41 0.11 19.40
CA GLY A 43 3.67 0.35 20.64
C GLY A 43 3.46 1.84 20.94
N ILE A 44 3.40 2.68 19.90
CA ILE A 44 3.16 4.13 20.04
C ILE A 44 1.66 4.38 20.00
N ASP A 45 1.12 5.02 21.04
CA ASP A 45 -0.31 5.31 21.09
C ASP A 45 -0.71 6.41 20.10
N TYR A 46 -1.92 6.27 19.54
CA TYR A 46 -2.51 7.27 18.65
C TYR A 46 -4.03 7.28 18.73
N VAL A 47 -4.62 8.36 18.25
CA VAL A 47 -6.06 8.49 18.01
C VAL A 47 -6.25 8.85 16.55
N LYS A 48 -7.08 8.07 15.87
CA LYS A 48 -7.37 8.23 14.45
C LYS A 48 -8.87 8.42 14.24
N ASP A 49 -9.23 9.34 13.37
CA ASP A 49 -10.59 9.51 12.86
C ASP A 49 -10.56 9.37 11.33
N GLY A 50 -11.12 8.26 10.84
CA GLY A 50 -11.01 7.85 9.43
C GLY A 50 -9.55 7.76 8.95
N ASN A 51 -9.15 8.69 8.08
CA ASN A 51 -7.79 8.76 7.52
C ASN A 51 -6.92 9.86 8.17
N CYS A 52 -7.38 10.47 9.26
CA CYS A 52 -6.69 11.55 9.96
C CYS A 52 -6.17 11.07 11.32
N PHE A 53 -4.90 11.33 11.61
CA PHE A 53 -4.36 11.14 12.96
C PHE A 53 -4.61 12.42 13.77
N VAL A 54 -5.54 12.34 14.72
CA VAL A 54 -5.93 13.46 15.59
C VAL A 54 -4.92 13.64 16.72
N ARG A 55 -4.36 12.53 17.20
CA ARG A 55 -3.30 12.52 18.21
C ARG A 55 -2.32 11.40 17.90
N ILE A 56 -1.03 11.68 18.07
CA ILE A 56 0.02 10.67 18.09
C ILE A 56 0.85 10.98 19.34
N GLU A 57 1.14 9.96 20.14
CA GLU A 57 1.93 10.10 21.37
C GLU A 57 3.34 10.63 21.07
N ASP A 58 4.03 10.02 20.10
CA ASP A 58 5.35 10.46 19.63
C ASP A 58 5.29 10.86 18.15
N ILE A 59 5.14 12.16 17.92
CA ILE A 59 5.10 12.74 16.56
C ILE A 59 6.46 12.61 15.87
N ALA A 60 7.57 12.69 16.61
CA ALA A 60 8.90 12.61 16.01
C ALA A 60 9.18 11.20 15.49
N ALA A 61 8.85 10.17 16.27
CA ALA A 61 8.92 8.78 15.83
C ALA A 61 8.01 8.51 14.61
N ALA A 62 6.77 9.02 14.63
CA ALA A 62 5.86 8.91 13.49
C ALA A 62 6.41 9.58 12.21
N GLN A 63 7.07 10.72 12.36
CA GLN A 63 7.69 11.41 11.23
C GLN A 63 8.88 10.63 10.69
N VAL A 64 9.70 10.01 11.53
CA VAL A 64 10.79 9.11 11.10
C VAL A 64 10.20 7.93 10.31
N LEU A 65 9.14 7.30 10.82
CA LEU A 65 8.45 6.21 10.12
C LEU A 65 7.96 6.62 8.73
N LEU A 66 7.34 7.79 8.60
CA LEU A 66 6.92 8.34 7.30
C LEU A 66 8.10 8.60 6.35
N HIS A 67 9.21 9.14 6.86
CA HIS A 67 10.41 9.35 6.04
C HIS A 67 11.00 8.03 5.52
N GLU A 68 10.96 6.96 6.32
CA GLU A 68 11.41 5.63 5.88
C GLU A 68 10.54 5.07 4.75
N GLN A 69 9.24 5.41 4.70
CA GLN A 69 8.39 5.03 3.56
C GLN A 69 8.91 5.61 2.24
N LEU A 70 9.47 6.82 2.24
CA LEU A 70 10.03 7.45 1.03
C LEU A 70 11.28 6.75 0.51
N LYS A 71 12.01 6.05 1.38
CA LYS A 71 13.24 5.31 1.03
C LYS A 71 12.93 3.89 0.53
N THR A 72 11.66 3.51 0.52
CA THR A 72 11.24 2.17 0.12
C THR A 72 11.48 1.95 -1.36
N ASP A 73 12.06 0.81 -1.71
CA ASP A 73 12.10 0.34 -3.09
C ASP A 73 10.69 -0.13 -3.50
N TRP A 74 9.89 0.84 -3.93
CA TRP A 74 8.51 0.65 -4.31
C TRP A 74 8.36 -0.32 -5.48
N ALA A 75 9.29 -0.32 -6.42
CA ALA A 75 9.26 -1.25 -7.55
C ALA A 75 9.38 -2.70 -7.07
N LYS A 76 10.37 -2.99 -6.21
CA LYS A 76 10.56 -4.31 -5.63
C LYS A 76 9.38 -4.74 -4.76
N LEU A 77 8.90 -3.86 -3.90
CA LEU A 77 7.82 -4.13 -2.96
C LEU A 77 6.50 -4.43 -3.69
N LEU A 78 6.13 -3.59 -4.67
CA LEU A 78 4.86 -3.70 -5.38
C LEU A 78 4.85 -4.88 -6.35
N ASN A 79 6.02 -5.24 -6.92
CA ASN A 79 6.18 -6.49 -7.67
C ASN A 79 5.96 -7.72 -6.79
N GLY A 80 6.32 -7.68 -5.50
CA GLY A 80 5.99 -8.74 -4.54
C GLY A 80 4.48 -8.86 -4.28
N LEU A 81 3.80 -7.72 -4.11
CA LEU A 81 2.34 -7.68 -3.87
C LEU A 81 1.50 -8.12 -5.07
N ARG A 82 2.00 -7.95 -6.31
CA ARG A 82 1.33 -8.38 -7.55
C ARG A 82 0.88 -9.85 -7.50
N TRP A 83 1.67 -10.71 -6.86
CA TRP A 83 1.39 -12.14 -6.79
C TRP A 83 0.43 -12.54 -5.68
N ALA A 84 0.39 -11.76 -4.59
CA ALA A 84 -0.48 -12.03 -3.45
C ALA A 84 -1.94 -11.58 -3.69
N ALA A 85 -2.14 -10.48 -4.43
CA ALA A 85 -3.45 -9.87 -4.61
C ALA A 85 -4.30 -10.48 -5.75
N LEU A 86 -3.74 -11.41 -6.55
CA LEU A 86 -4.41 -12.00 -7.72
C LEU A 86 -4.21 -13.53 -7.77
N PRO A 87 -4.88 -14.32 -6.92
CA PRO A 87 -4.83 -15.78 -7.02
C PRO A 87 -5.50 -16.21 -8.33
N GLY A 88 -4.70 -16.56 -9.35
CA GLY A 88 -5.18 -17.18 -10.60
C GLY A 88 -4.81 -16.45 -11.89
N ILE A 89 -4.25 -15.23 -11.85
CA ILE A 89 -3.70 -14.58 -13.05
C ILE A 89 -2.21 -14.95 -13.16
N VAL A 90 -1.92 -16.11 -13.76
CA VAL A 90 -0.62 -16.34 -14.41
C VAL A 90 -0.72 -15.66 -15.78
N ALA A 91 -0.64 -14.33 -15.80
CA ALA A 91 -0.62 -13.61 -17.06
C ALA A 91 0.74 -13.80 -17.72
N ASP A 92 0.73 -14.42 -18.90
CA ASP A 92 1.83 -14.36 -19.85
C ASP A 92 2.32 -12.90 -19.96
N SER A 93 3.64 -12.71 -19.80
CA SER A 93 4.31 -11.41 -19.67
C SER A 93 4.10 -10.50 -20.89
N SER A 94 3.57 -11.05 -21.99
CA SER A 94 3.20 -10.37 -23.23
C SER A 94 1.91 -9.54 -23.16
N SER A 95 1.02 -9.79 -22.17
CA SER A 95 -0.37 -9.30 -22.19
C SER A 95 -0.75 -8.33 -21.05
N VAL A 96 0.16 -8.12 -20.08
CA VAL A 96 -0.06 -7.28 -18.90
C VAL A 96 1.03 -6.22 -18.78
N GLY A 97 0.67 -4.97 -19.05
CA GLY A 97 1.49 -3.82 -18.67
C GLY A 97 1.47 -3.68 -17.15
N THR A 98 2.64 -3.54 -16.52
CA THR A 98 2.72 -3.32 -15.07
C THR A 98 2.81 -1.81 -14.82
N GLY A 99 1.66 -1.15 -14.77
CA GLY A 99 1.56 0.27 -14.41
C GLY A 99 1.26 0.41 -12.92
N VAL A 100 2.29 0.54 -12.09
CA VAL A 100 2.08 0.69 -10.63
C VAL A 100 1.87 2.17 -10.29
N LEU A 101 0.67 2.55 -9.87
CA LEU A 101 0.36 3.90 -9.39
C LEU A 101 0.30 3.90 -7.85
N LEU A 102 1.41 4.28 -7.23
CA LEU A 102 1.48 4.56 -5.81
C LEU A 102 0.79 5.90 -5.52
N VAL A 103 -0.25 5.90 -4.69
CA VAL A 103 -0.83 7.14 -4.15
C VAL A 103 -0.25 7.33 -2.75
N CYS A 104 0.92 7.97 -2.64
CA CYS A 104 1.38 8.51 -1.36
C CYS A 104 0.47 9.68 -0.99
N GLY A 105 -0.24 9.56 0.13
CA GLY A 105 -0.98 10.65 0.79
C GLY A 105 -0.56 10.82 2.24
#